data_AF-A0A7S2FKC9-F1
#
_entry.id   AF-A0A7S2FKC9-F1
#
_cell.length_a   1.000
_cell.length_b   1.000
_cell.length_c   1.000
_cell.angle_alpha   90.00
_cell.angle_beta   90.00
_cell.angle_gamma   90.00
#
_symmetry.space_group_name_H-M   'P 1'
#
loop_
_entity.id
_entity.type
_entity.pdbx_description
1 polymer ?
#
loop_
_entity_poly.entity_id
_entity_poly.type
_entity_poly.pdbx_seq_one_letter_code
_entity_poly.pdbx_strand_id
1 'polypeptide(L)'
;MPPLRKRGSSDDVGEEHKRFKATIEENASELVCPITQELPLDPVIAEDGHVYDRAAIERWIAKGNGKSPKTNEIMGTALLPALQVKNMIISMVKSGALSGAMAESWQKQLHDQQCIQKCRAAAATGDTDAMVTLANSYLTGRCGVEKDTAKGLEWA
;
A
#
# COMPACT_ATOMS: atom_id res chain seq x y z
N MET A 1 -39.35 39.73 11.05
CA MET A 1 -38.82 39.21 9.76
C MET A 1 -37.70 38.23 10.09
N PRO A 2 -37.77 36.96 9.69
CA PRO A 2 -36.64 36.06 9.86
C PRO A 2 -35.51 36.43 8.87
N PRO A 3 -34.23 36.26 9.24
CA PRO A 3 -33.12 36.60 8.36
C PRO A 3 -33.09 35.63 7.16
N LEU A 4 -32.83 36.18 5.97
CA LEU A 4 -32.67 35.42 4.74
C LEU A 4 -31.46 34.49 4.86
N ARG A 5 -31.71 33.19 4.86
CA ARG A 5 -30.66 32.17 4.70
C ARG A 5 -29.99 32.41 3.35
N LYS A 6 -28.74 32.89 3.34
CA LYS A 6 -27.93 32.98 2.12
C LYS A 6 -27.88 31.58 1.51
N ARG A 7 -28.45 31.42 0.31
CA ARG A 7 -28.26 30.23 -0.52
C ARG A 7 -26.78 30.24 -0.89
N GLY A 8 -25.99 29.30 -0.36
CA GLY A 8 -24.62 29.09 -0.85
C GLY A 8 -24.67 28.88 -2.36
N SER A 9 -23.83 29.59 -3.10
CA SER A 9 -23.73 29.37 -4.55
C SER A 9 -23.12 28.00 -4.82
N SER A 10 -23.39 27.43 -5.98
CA SER A 10 -22.73 26.21 -6.46
C SER A 10 -21.20 26.29 -6.43
N ASP A 11 -20.65 27.49 -6.57
CA ASP A 11 -19.21 27.75 -6.55
C ASP A 11 -18.63 27.64 -5.11
N ASP A 12 -19.41 28.00 -4.09
CA ASP A 12 -19.02 27.93 -2.67
C ASP A 12 -18.83 26.47 -2.20
N VAL A 13 -19.72 25.57 -2.66
CA VAL A 13 -19.65 24.13 -2.36
C VAL A 13 -18.44 23.48 -3.03
N GLY A 14 -18.06 23.93 -4.23
CA GLY A 14 -16.90 23.41 -4.95
C GLY A 14 -15.58 23.72 -4.26
N GLU A 15 -15.42 24.95 -3.76
CA GLU A 15 -14.22 25.37 -3.03
C GLU A 15 -14.09 24.68 -1.67
N GLU A 16 -15.19 24.50 -0.94
CA GLU A 16 -15.18 23.75 0.32
C GLU A 16 -14.78 22.29 0.12
N HIS A 17 -15.32 21.63 -0.91
CA HIS A 17 -14.99 20.25 -1.24
C HIS A 17 -13.52 20.08 -1.62
N LYS A 18 -12.97 21.05 -2.38
CA LYS A 18 -11.55 21.06 -2.76
C LYS A 18 -10.64 21.24 -1.55
N ARG A 19 -10.97 22.14 -0.63
CA ARG A 19 -10.22 22.34 0.61
C ARG A 19 -10.28 21.12 1.53
N PHE A 20 -11.47 20.53 1.68
CA PHE A 20 -11.65 19.30 2.45
C PHE A 20 -10.80 18.16 1.88
N LYS A 21 -10.85 17.97 0.56
CA LYS A 21 -10.05 16.98 -0.15
C LYS A 21 -8.54 17.19 0.05
N ALA A 22 -8.05 18.41 -0.11
CA ALA A 22 -6.63 18.72 0.11
C ALA A 22 -6.18 18.41 1.55
N THR A 23 -7.03 18.71 2.53
CA THR A 23 -6.75 18.40 3.95
C THR A 23 -6.69 16.89 4.17
N ILE A 24 -7.58 16.12 3.55
CA ILE A 24 -7.56 14.65 3.64
C ILE A 24 -6.30 14.07 2.99
N GLU A 25 -5.90 14.57 1.82
CA GLU A 25 -4.68 14.13 1.14
C GLU A 25 -3.42 14.45 1.95
N GLU A 26 -3.34 15.64 2.58
CA GLU A 26 -2.24 16.00 3.48
C GLU A 26 -2.16 15.06 4.69
N ASN A 27 -3.28 14.77 5.35
CA ASN A 27 -3.32 13.84 6.48
C ASN A 27 -3.01 12.39 6.07
N ALA A 28 -3.33 12.00 4.83
CA ALA A 28 -3.04 10.67 4.33
C ALA A 28 -1.53 10.42 4.12
N SER A 29 -0.71 11.47 4.08
CA SER A 29 0.75 11.33 4.05
C SER A 29 1.31 10.63 5.28
N GLU A 30 0.63 10.69 6.43
CA GLU A 30 1.00 9.95 7.65
C GLU A 30 0.77 8.43 7.53
N LEU A 31 0.01 7.99 6.53
CA LEU A 31 -0.23 6.57 6.23
C LEU A 31 0.82 5.99 5.29
N VAL A 32 1.72 6.83 4.76
CA VAL A 32 2.77 6.42 3.84
C VAL A 32 3.87 5.71 4.61
N CYS A 33 4.29 4.56 4.08
CA CYS A 33 5.42 3.82 4.62
C CYS A 33 6.71 4.64 4.48
N PRO A 34 7.44 4.91 5.58
CA PRO A 34 8.68 5.70 5.52
C PRO A 34 9.78 5.10 4.65
N ILE A 35 9.78 3.78 4.42
CA ILE A 35 10.78 3.11 3.58
C ILE A 35 10.40 3.18 2.09
N THR A 36 9.17 2.82 1.74
CA THR A 36 8.75 2.72 0.33
C THR A 36 8.28 4.04 -0.25
N GLN A 37 7.94 5.01 0.60
CA GLN A 37 7.31 6.28 0.21
C GLN A 37 5.97 6.06 -0.54
N GLU A 38 5.32 4.93 -0.28
CA GLU A 38 4.02 4.55 -0.85
C GLU A 38 3.09 4.06 0.27
N LEU A 39 1.79 3.99 -0.02
CA LEU A 39 0.83 3.40 0.91
C LEU A 39 1.12 1.90 1.07
N PRO A 40 1.20 1.38 2.30
CA PRO A 40 1.48 -0.03 2.53
C PRO A 40 0.30 -0.92 2.09
N LEU A 41 0.61 -2.03 1.42
CA LEU A 41 -0.39 -3.09 1.14
C LEU A 41 -0.62 -3.99 2.35
N ASP A 42 0.46 -4.25 3.09
CA ASP A 42 0.44 -5.03 4.31
C ASP A 42 1.06 -4.23 5.47
N PRO A 43 0.30 -3.28 6.05
CA PRO A 43 0.82 -2.40 7.08
C PRO A 43 1.09 -3.16 8.38
N VAL A 44 2.28 -2.92 8.94
CA VAL A 44 2.72 -3.42 10.25
C VAL A 44 3.22 -2.27 11.10
N ILE A 45 2.98 -2.35 12.41
CA ILE A 45 3.57 -1.47 13.41
C ILE A 45 4.87 -2.12 13.89
N ALA A 46 5.98 -1.40 13.80
CA ALA A 46 7.24 -1.81 14.42
C ALA A 46 7.32 -1.30 15.86
N GLU A 47 8.33 -1.75 16.62
CA GLU A 47 8.52 -1.38 18.03
C GLU A 47 8.73 0.14 18.25
N ASP A 48 9.13 0.87 17.21
CA ASP A 48 9.24 2.33 17.22
C ASP A 48 7.88 3.06 17.16
N GLY A 49 6.77 2.30 17.05
CA GLY A 49 5.40 2.82 16.98
C GLY A 49 4.97 3.28 15.59
N HIS A 50 5.82 3.16 14.57
CA HIS A 50 5.51 3.60 13.21
C HIS A 50 4.98 2.47 12.34
N VAL A 51 4.19 2.85 11.33
CA VAL A 51 3.62 1.93 10.34
C VAL A 51 4.56 1.83 9.13
N TYR A 52 4.82 0.60 8.73
CA TYR A 52 5.62 0.28 7.54
C TYR A 52 4.87 -0.73 6.67
N ASP A 53 5.25 -0.82 5.40
CA ASP A 53 4.96 -2.00 4.60
C ASP A 53 5.79 -3.18 5.12
N ARG A 54 5.14 -4.32 5.37
CA ARG A 54 5.77 -5.52 5.92
C ARG A 54 7.04 -5.91 5.18
N ALA A 55 6.97 -6.05 3.86
CA ALA A 55 8.11 -6.54 3.08
C ALA A 55 9.29 -5.57 3.16
N ALA A 56 9.01 -4.26 3.24
CA ALA A 56 10.04 -3.25 3.36
C ALA A 56 10.76 -3.28 4.71
N ILE A 57 10.01 -3.34 5.82
CA ILE A 57 10.60 -3.34 7.15
C ILE A 57 11.30 -4.67 7.48
N GLU A 58 10.77 -5.80 6.99
CA GLU A 58 11.44 -7.10 7.14
C GLU A 58 12.79 -7.12 6.42
N ARG A 59 12.87 -6.57 5.19
CA ARG A 59 14.16 -6.41 4.47
C ARG A 59 15.12 -5.47 5.21
N TRP A 60 14.61 -4.40 5.82
CA TRP A 60 15.43 -3.47 6.58
C TRP A 60 16.08 -4.16 7.79
N ILE A 61 15.28 -4.90 8.57
CA ILE A 61 15.74 -5.67 9.73
C ILE A 61 16.71 -6.78 9.29
N ALA A 62 16.38 -7.52 8.22
CA ALA A 62 17.21 -8.63 7.73
C ALA A 62 18.61 -8.18 7.28
N LYS A 63 18.79 -6.91 6.91
CA LYS A 63 20.11 -6.31 6.62
C LYS A 63 20.94 -6.00 7.88
N GLY A 64 20.45 -6.33 9.07
CA GLY A 64 21.12 -6.08 10.34
C GLY A 64 20.91 -4.67 10.90
N ASN A 65 19.92 -3.91 10.39
CA ASN A 65 19.62 -2.59 10.92
C ASN A 65 18.78 -2.71 12.20
N GLY A 66 19.37 -2.40 13.35
CA GLY A 66 18.68 -2.33 14.65
C GLY A 66 18.11 -0.94 14.97
N LYS A 67 17.84 -0.11 13.96
CA LYS A 67 17.36 1.26 14.13
C LYS A 67 16.10 1.52 13.32
N SER A 68 15.23 2.39 13.83
CA SER A 68 14.03 2.88 13.15
C SER A 68 14.41 3.56 11.83
N PRO A 69 13.79 3.16 10.70
CA PRO A 69 13.93 3.89 9.44
C PRO A 69 13.41 5.33 9.51
N LYS A 70 12.46 5.65 10.41
CA LYS A 70 11.85 6.99 10.53
C LYS A 70 12.60 7.89 11.50
N THR A 71 13.01 7.39 12.66
CA THR A 71 13.61 8.21 13.72
C THR A 71 15.12 8.01 13.89
N ASN A 72 15.69 6.97 13.29
CA ASN A 72 17.11 6.58 13.47
C ASN A 72 17.48 6.20 14.92
N GLU A 73 16.48 5.99 15.79
CA GLU A 73 16.63 5.48 17.15
C GLU A 73 16.71 3.95 17.16
N ILE A 74 17.27 3.37 18.22
CA ILE A 74 17.35 1.90 18.36
C ILE A 74 15.93 1.31 18.45
N MET A 75 15.66 0.24 17.71
CA MET A 75 14.41 -0.51 17.78
C MET A 75 14.68 -2.02 17.73
N GLY A 76 13.78 -2.82 18.31
CA GLY A 76 13.80 -4.27 18.14
C GLY A 76 13.22 -4.72 16.80
N THR A 77 12.90 -6.01 16.71
CA THR A 77 12.49 -6.66 15.46
C THR A 77 11.04 -7.11 15.46
N ALA A 78 10.29 -6.87 16.54
CA ALA A 78 8.89 -7.26 16.61
C ALA A 78 8.04 -6.41 15.65
N LEU A 79 7.14 -7.09 14.92
CA LEU A 79 6.21 -6.48 13.97
C LEU A 79 4.78 -6.94 14.29
N LEU A 80 3.88 -5.98 14.49
CA LEU A 80 2.47 -6.24 14.77
C LEU A 80 1.61 -5.88 13.55
N PRO A 81 0.68 -6.73 13.10
CA PRO A 81 -0.22 -6.38 12.00
C PRO A 81 -1.09 -5.15 12.33
N ALA A 82 -1.15 -4.19 11.42
CA ALA A 82 -1.92 -2.96 11.58
C ALA A 82 -3.23 -2.99 10.76
N LEU A 83 -4.12 -3.93 11.09
CA LEU A 83 -5.34 -4.18 10.31
C LEU A 83 -6.26 -2.95 10.20
N GLN A 84 -6.32 -2.11 11.24
CA GLN A 84 -7.11 -0.88 11.21
C GLN A 84 -6.58 0.13 10.18
N VAL A 85 -5.25 0.26 10.07
CA VAL A 85 -4.62 1.13 9.07
C VAL A 85 -4.92 0.61 7.66
N LYS A 86 -4.82 -0.71 7.45
CA LYS A 86 -5.18 -1.35 6.17
C LYS A 86 -6.61 -1.03 5.77
N ASN A 87 -7.57 -1.23 6.68
CA ASN A 87 -8.98 -0.98 6.43
C ASN A 87 -9.27 0.50 6.16
N MET A 88 -8.57 1.40 6.85
CA MET A 88 -8.68 2.84 6.63
C MET A 88 -8.21 3.22 5.23
N ILE A 89 -7.04 2.76 4.79
CA ILE A 89 -6.53 2.99 3.43
C ILE A 89 -7.55 2.48 2.39
N ILE A 90 -8.04 1.25 2.56
CA ILE A 90 -9.07 0.66 1.69
C ILE A 90 -10.31 1.55 1.62
N SER A 91 -10.80 2.01 2.77
CA SER A 91 -12.01 2.83 2.85
C SER A 91 -11.81 4.18 2.16
N MET A 92 -10.67 4.84 2.38
CA MET A 92 -10.38 6.15 1.81
C MET A 92 -10.21 6.09 0.28
N VAL A 93 -9.55 5.04 -0.23
CA VAL A 93 -9.41 4.81 -1.67
C VAL A 93 -10.77 4.50 -2.30
N LYS A 94 -11.58 3.64 -1.67
CA LYS A 94 -12.91 3.26 -2.22
C LYS A 94 -13.91 4.41 -2.21
N SER A 95 -13.88 5.28 -1.21
CA SER A 95 -14.77 6.44 -1.13
C SER A 95 -14.34 7.60 -2.05
N GLY A 96 -13.13 7.53 -2.62
CA GLY A 96 -12.53 8.64 -3.37
C GLY A 96 -12.03 9.78 -2.49
N ALA A 97 -12.03 9.61 -1.16
CA ALA A 97 -11.46 10.56 -0.22
C ALA A 97 -9.94 10.67 -0.38
N LEU A 98 -9.30 9.53 -0.68
CA LEU A 98 -7.94 9.50 -1.20
C LEU A 98 -8.00 9.19 -2.70
N SER A 99 -7.43 10.07 -3.52
CA SER A 99 -7.43 9.94 -4.98
C SER A 99 -6.09 10.35 -5.58
N GLY A 100 -5.97 10.27 -6.91
CA GLY A 100 -4.75 10.64 -7.62
C GLY A 100 -3.62 9.61 -7.46
N ALA A 101 -2.38 10.07 -7.61
CA ALA A 101 -1.22 9.20 -7.79
C ALA A 101 -1.02 8.16 -6.67
N MET A 102 -1.25 8.55 -5.40
CA MET A 102 -1.11 7.63 -4.26
C MET A 102 -2.13 6.48 -4.31
N ALA A 103 -3.39 6.82 -4.58
CA ALA A 103 -4.46 5.83 -4.69
C ALA A 103 -4.27 4.93 -5.91
N GLU A 104 -3.87 5.50 -7.05
CA GLU A 104 -3.59 4.75 -8.29
C GLU A 104 -2.42 3.78 -8.12
N SER A 105 -1.30 4.21 -7.52
CA SER A 105 -0.17 3.32 -7.24
C SER A 105 -0.59 2.18 -6.31
N TRP A 106 -1.28 2.49 -5.22
CA TRP A 106 -1.74 1.47 -4.27
C TRP A 106 -2.73 0.48 -4.91
N GLN A 107 -3.66 0.94 -5.75
CA GLN A 107 -4.58 0.07 -6.49
C GLN A 107 -3.84 -0.84 -7.47
N LYS A 108 -2.83 -0.32 -8.16
CA LYS A 108 -1.97 -1.11 -9.05
C LYS A 108 -1.22 -2.18 -8.26
N GLN A 109 -0.60 -1.83 -7.14
CA GLN A 109 0.09 -2.79 -6.27
C GLN A 109 -0.88 -3.89 -5.80
N LEU A 110 -2.11 -3.53 -5.40
CA LEU A 110 -3.12 -4.50 -4.98
C LEU A 110 -3.53 -5.44 -6.13
N HIS A 111 -3.71 -4.89 -7.33
CA HIS A 111 -4.00 -5.67 -8.53
C HIS A 111 -2.87 -6.66 -8.86
N ASP A 112 -1.64 -6.17 -8.84
CA ASP A 112 -0.43 -6.97 -9.05
C ASP A 112 -0.34 -8.12 -8.02
N GLN A 113 -0.57 -7.82 -6.74
CA GLN A 113 -0.61 -8.81 -5.67
C GLN A 113 -1.73 -9.84 -5.88
N GLN A 114 -2.92 -9.44 -6.34
CA GLN A 114 -4.00 -10.38 -6.64
C GLN A 114 -3.70 -11.24 -7.86
N CYS A 115 -3.08 -10.68 -8.89
CA CYS A 115 -2.67 -11.40 -10.09
C CYS A 115 -1.72 -12.54 -9.71
N ILE A 116 -0.64 -12.25 -8.96
CA ILE A 116 0.31 -13.29 -8.56
C ILE A 116 -0.30 -14.33 -7.63
N GLN A 117 -1.20 -13.94 -6.72
CA GLN A 117 -1.87 -14.90 -5.82
C GLN A 117 -2.76 -15.88 -6.59
N LYS A 118 -3.50 -15.39 -7.58
CA LYS A 118 -4.30 -16.25 -8.47
C LYS A 118 -3.40 -17.18 -9.30
N CYS A 119 -2.32 -16.67 -9.88
CA CYS A 119 -1.36 -17.48 -10.62
C CYS A 119 -0.74 -18.57 -9.72
N ARG A 120 -0.36 -18.25 -8.49
CA ARG A 120 0.15 -19.24 -7.51
C ARG A 120 -0.87 -20.32 -7.19
N ALA A 121 -2.14 -19.94 -6.96
CA ALA A 121 -3.19 -20.90 -6.68
C ALA A 121 -3.44 -21.85 -7.86
N ALA A 122 -3.52 -21.33 -9.09
CA ALA A 122 -3.70 -22.14 -10.29
C ALA A 122 -2.48 -23.03 -10.59
N ALA A 123 -1.26 -22.47 -10.50
CA ALA A 123 -0.02 -23.21 -10.67
C ALA A 123 0.10 -24.38 -9.67
N ALA A 124 -0.31 -24.19 -8.41
CA ALA A 124 -0.32 -25.24 -7.41
C ALA A 124 -1.30 -26.39 -7.73
N THR A 125 -2.29 -26.16 -8.60
CA THR A 125 -3.21 -27.21 -9.10
C THR A 125 -2.73 -27.88 -10.38
N GLY A 126 -1.55 -27.51 -10.89
CA GLY A 126 -0.97 -28.07 -12.12
C GLY A 126 -1.40 -27.37 -13.41
N ASP A 127 -2.00 -26.18 -13.33
CA ASP A 127 -2.28 -25.35 -14.49
C ASP A 127 -0.95 -24.86 -15.11
N THR A 128 -0.60 -25.41 -16.26
CA THR A 128 0.69 -25.15 -16.93
C THR A 128 0.83 -23.71 -17.40
N ASP A 129 -0.26 -23.06 -17.82
CA ASP A 129 -0.24 -21.67 -18.26
C ASP A 129 0.01 -20.74 -17.07
N ALA A 130 -0.58 -21.06 -15.92
CA ALA A 130 -0.33 -20.37 -14.66
C ALA A 130 1.10 -20.58 -14.15
N MET A 131 1.67 -21.78 -14.29
CA MET A 131 3.07 -22.07 -13.95
C MET A 131 4.03 -21.21 -14.79
N VAL A 132 3.87 -21.19 -16.12
CA VAL A 132 4.68 -20.36 -17.03
C VAL A 132 4.51 -18.86 -16.73
N THR A 133 3.29 -18.41 -16.44
CA THR A 133 3.01 -17.02 -16.08
C THR A 133 3.68 -16.64 -14.76
N LEU A 134 3.61 -17.52 -13.76
CA LEU A 134 4.25 -17.34 -12.45
C LEU A 134 5.78 -17.31 -12.58
N ALA A 135 6.36 -18.25 -13.34
CA ALA A 135 7.78 -18.30 -13.66
C ALA A 135 8.26 -16.99 -14.31
N ASN A 136 7.57 -16.54 -15.37
CA ASN A 136 7.88 -15.28 -16.05
C ASN A 136 7.77 -14.07 -15.12
N SER A 137 6.79 -14.07 -14.21
CA SER A 137 6.62 -13.00 -13.23
C SER A 137 7.84 -12.89 -12.31
N TYR A 138 8.36 -14.01 -11.78
CA TYR A 138 9.58 -14.01 -10.98
C TYR A 138 10.84 -13.70 -11.79
N LEU A 139 10.98 -14.21 -13.02
CA LEU A 139 12.14 -13.94 -13.87
C LEU A 139 12.26 -12.46 -14.26
N THR A 140 11.12 -11.78 -14.41
CA THR A 140 11.07 -10.39 -14.89
C THR A 140 10.74 -9.35 -13.82
N GLY A 141 10.31 -9.77 -12.63
CA GLY A 141 9.84 -8.88 -11.56
C GLY A 141 8.50 -8.20 -11.89
N ARG A 142 7.63 -8.85 -12.68
CA ARG A 142 6.28 -8.34 -13.02
C ARG A 142 5.27 -8.73 -11.93
N CYS A 143 4.11 -8.07 -11.92
CA CYS A 143 3.04 -8.33 -10.94
C CYS A 143 3.51 -8.15 -9.48
N GLY A 144 4.33 -7.13 -9.23
CA GLY A 144 4.75 -6.73 -7.89
C GLY A 144 5.63 -7.74 -7.14
N VAL A 145 6.13 -8.79 -7.82
CA VAL A 145 7.13 -9.69 -7.22
C VAL A 145 8.54 -9.16 -7.45
N GLU A 146 9.42 -9.37 -6.47
CA GLU A 146 10.84 -9.16 -6.67
C GLU A 146 11.38 -10.14 -7.71
N LYS A 147 12.32 -9.67 -8.52
CA LYS A 147 13.00 -10.51 -9.50
C LYS A 147 13.77 -11.62 -8.78
N ASP A 148 13.38 -12.87 -9.03
CA ASP A 148 13.96 -14.05 -8.42
C ASP A 148 14.10 -15.15 -9.49
N THR A 149 15.33 -15.34 -9.96
CA THR A 149 15.62 -16.31 -11.02
C THR A 149 15.48 -17.75 -10.55
N ALA A 150 15.73 -18.02 -9.27
CA ALA A 150 15.63 -19.37 -8.72
C ALA A 150 14.16 -19.78 -8.66
N LYS A 151 13.30 -18.94 -8.08
CA LYS A 151 11.84 -19.17 -8.08
C LYS A 151 11.26 -19.22 -9.48
N GLY A 152 11.80 -18.45 -10.42
CA GLY A 152 11.41 -18.52 -11.82
C GLY A 152 11.58 -19.92 -12.42
N LEU A 153 12.73 -20.56 -12.16
CA LEU A 153 13.05 -21.90 -12.67
C LEU A 153 12.29 -23.03 -11.98
N GLU A 154 11.85 -22.84 -10.74
CA GLU A 154 11.01 -23.82 -10.03
C GLU A 154 9.64 -24.05 -10.69
N TRP A 155 9.14 -23.02 -11.38
CA TRP A 155 7.80 -23.01 -11.99
C TRP A 155 7.82 -23.02 -13.53
N ALA A 156 9.01 -23.06 -14.15
CA ALA A 156 9.19 -23.10 -15.60
C ALA A 156 9.19 -24.55 -16.13
#